data_AF-A0A382MRM0-F1
#
_entry.id   AF-A0A382MRM0-F1
#
_cell.length_a   1.000
_cell.length_b   1.000
_cell.length_c   1.000
_cell.angle_alpha   90.00
_cell.angle_beta   90.00
_cell.angle_gamma   90.00
#
_symmetry.space_group_name_H-M   'P 1'
#
loop_
_entity.id
_entity.type
_entity.pdbx_description
1 polymer ?
#
loop_
_entity_poly.entity_id
_entity_poly.type
_entity_poly.pdbx_seq_one_letter_code
_entity_poly.pdbx_strand_id
1 'polypeptide(L)'
;MARENYRDALSIILDHEGGYVNHPKDPGGITNMGVTKRTYEEWVGHDVDADTMKALTEDDVAPIYEKNYWGRVHADNLPAGLDLCVFDFGVNAGTGRAA
;
A
#
# COMPACT_ATOMS: atom_id res chain seq x y z
N MET A 1 -10.67 -15.51 -10.12
CA MET A 1 -11.17 -14.15 -10.49
C MET A 1 -10.24 -13.13 -9.84
N ALA A 2 -10.08 -11.91 -10.36
CA ALA A 2 -9.03 -10.97 -9.90
C ALA A 2 -9.04 -10.68 -8.38
N ARG A 3 -10.18 -10.82 -7.70
CA ARG A 3 -10.27 -10.78 -6.23
C ARG A 3 -9.37 -11.79 -5.50
N GLU A 4 -9.05 -12.92 -6.15
CA GLU A 4 -8.12 -13.94 -5.64
C GLU A 4 -6.64 -13.55 -5.81
N ASN A 5 -6.34 -12.62 -6.73
CA ASN A 5 -4.97 -12.18 -7.02
C ASN A 5 -4.49 -11.02 -6.15
N TYR A 6 -5.39 -10.37 -5.39
CA TYR A 6 -5.03 -9.17 -4.63
C TYR A 6 -3.85 -9.41 -3.68
N ARG A 7 -3.86 -10.52 -2.94
CA ARG A 7 -2.78 -10.86 -2.00
C ARG A 7 -1.46 -11.14 -2.70
N ASP A 8 -1.49 -11.88 -3.80
CA ASP A 8 -0.30 -12.15 -4.60
C ASP A 8 0.28 -10.86 -5.20
N ALA A 9 -0.59 -9.98 -5.71
CA ALA A 9 -0.18 -8.69 -6.26
C ALA A 9 0.38 -7.75 -5.18
N LEU A 10 -0.24 -7.72 -4.00
CA LEU A 10 0.25 -6.95 -2.86
C LEU A 10 1.63 -7.44 -2.42
N SER A 11 1.81 -8.76 -2.28
CA SER A 11 3.10 -9.34 -1.88
C SER A 11 4.20 -8.94 -2.86
N ILE A 12 3.94 -8.96 -4.17
CA ILE A 12 4.90 -8.49 -5.20
C ILE A 12 5.27 -7.01 -5.01
N ILE A 13 4.29 -6.14 -4.75
CA ILE A 13 4.55 -4.71 -4.56
C ILE A 13 5.36 -4.48 -3.29
N LEU A 14 5.00 -5.14 -2.19
CA LEU A 14 5.67 -4.99 -0.90
C LEU A 14 7.09 -5.57 -0.91
N ASP A 15 7.39 -6.60 -1.71
CA ASP A 15 8.75 -7.11 -1.87
C ASP A 15 9.68 -6.07 -2.54
N HIS A 16 9.16 -5.20 -3.40
CA HIS A 16 9.95 -4.19 -4.11
C HIS A 16 10.02 -2.84 -3.36
N GLU A 17 8.96 -2.45 -2.64
CA GLU A 17 8.85 -1.16 -1.94
C GLU A 17 8.95 -1.26 -0.41
N GLY A 18 8.97 -2.47 0.14
CA GLY A 18 8.87 -2.72 1.58
C GLY A 18 10.16 -2.43 2.33
N GLY A 19 10.16 -1.31 3.06
CA GLY A 19 11.24 -1.03 4.00
C GLY A 19 10.87 0.10 4.96
N TYR A 20 11.37 -0.01 6.18
CA TYR A 20 11.26 1.07 7.14
C TYR A 20 12.21 2.20 6.75
N VAL A 21 11.65 3.38 6.51
CA VAL A 21 12.35 4.62 6.24
C VAL A 21 11.97 5.63 7.31
N ASN A 22 12.96 6.26 7.91
CA ASN A 22 12.77 7.40 8.80
C ASN A 22 13.96 8.34 8.60
N HIS A 23 13.83 9.23 7.62
CA HIS A 23 14.87 10.19 7.30
C HIS A 23 14.42 11.62 7.64
N PRO A 24 15.24 12.44 8.33
CA PRO A 24 14.84 13.78 8.78
C PRO A 24 14.45 14.75 7.65
N LYS A 25 14.89 14.48 6.43
CA LYS A 25 14.57 15.27 5.23
C LYS A 25 13.45 14.66 4.37
N ASP A 26 12.91 13.52 4.78
CA ASP A 26 11.81 12.88 4.07
C ASP A 26 10.50 13.59 4.43
N PRO A 27 9.80 14.21 3.46
CA PRO A 27 8.51 14.83 3.72
C PRO A 27 7.44 13.82 4.17
N GLY A 28 7.60 12.53 3.87
CA GLY A 28 6.72 11.45 4.33
C GLY A 28 6.93 11.04 5.78
N GLY A 29 8.05 11.40 6.39
CA GLY A 29 8.40 11.02 7.76
C GLY A 29 8.64 9.51 7.90
N ILE A 30 8.21 8.94 9.04
CA ILE A 30 8.29 7.49 9.26
C ILE A 30 7.39 6.78 8.25
N THR A 31 7.95 5.89 7.44
CA THR A 31 7.24 5.08 6.46
C THR A 31 7.70 3.64 6.60
N ASN A 32 6.78 2.68 6.51
CA ASN A 32 7.13 1.27 6.40
C ASN A 32 6.13 0.56 5.49
N MET A 33 6.60 -0.40 4.70
CA MET A 33 5.76 -1.14 3.75
C MET A 33 4.95 -0.20 2.83
N GLY A 34 5.57 0.90 2.38
CA GLY A 34 4.93 1.95 1.56
C GLY A 34 3.86 2.79 2.28
N VAL A 35 3.55 2.52 3.54
CA VAL A 35 2.57 3.26 4.34
C VAL A 35 3.27 4.26 5.26
N THR A 36 2.94 5.55 5.08
CA THR A 36 3.43 6.60 5.99
C THR A 36 2.75 6.50 7.34
N LYS A 37 3.43 6.92 8.41
CA LYS A 37 2.89 6.95 9.77
C LYS A 37 1.56 7.69 9.83
N ARG A 38 1.46 8.85 9.17
CA ARG A 38 0.21 9.62 9.09
C ARG A 38 -0.93 8.80 8.48
N THR A 39 -0.68 8.11 7.35
CA THR A 39 -1.68 7.24 6.72
C THR A 39 -2.12 6.11 7.66
N TYR A 40 -1.18 5.53 8.41
CA TYR A 40 -1.49 4.47 9.36
C TYR A 40 -2.29 4.99 10.57
N GLU A 41 -1.91 6.13 11.14
CA GLU A 41 -2.65 6.79 12.24
C GLU A 41 -4.08 7.18 11.83
N GLU A 42 -4.26 7.69 10.60
CA GLU A 42 -5.58 7.93 10.03
C GLU A 42 -6.40 6.64 9.88
N TRP A 43 -5.74 5.51 9.60
CA TRP A 43 -6.38 4.20 9.47
C TRP A 43 -6.81 3.62 10.83
N VAL A 44 -5.92 3.63 11.83
CA VAL A 44 -6.21 3.07 13.17
C VAL A 44 -6.96 4.05 14.09
N GLY A 45 -7.02 5.33 13.74
CA GLY A 45 -7.76 6.36 14.45
C GLY A 45 -7.08 6.89 15.72
N HIS A 46 -5.78 6.64 15.89
CA HIS A 46 -4.99 7.15 17.00
C HIS A 46 -3.51 7.29 16.62
N ASP A 47 -2.77 8.05 17.41
CA ASP A 47 -1.33 8.22 17.23
C ASP A 47 -0.59 6.91 17.52
N VAL A 48 0.48 6.63 16.77
CA VAL A 48 1.36 5.47 16.97
C VAL A 48 2.81 5.90 17.16
N ASP A 49 3.64 5.05 17.75
CA ASP A 49 5.07 5.30 17.87
C ASP A 49 5.88 4.66 16.73
N ALA A 50 7.19 4.93 16.71
CA ALA A 50 8.08 4.41 15.68
C ALA A 50 8.24 2.89 15.75
N ASP A 51 8.09 2.29 16.94
CA ASP A 51 8.25 0.84 17.11
C ASP A 51 7.02 0.09 16.60
N THR A 52 5.82 0.64 16.78
CA THR A 52 4.60 0.19 16.11
C THR A 52 4.77 0.21 14.60
N MET A 53 5.29 1.31 14.04
CA MET A 53 5.53 1.43 12.59
C MET A 53 6.54 0.40 12.07
N LYS A 54 7.61 0.10 12.82
CA LYS A 54 8.59 -0.94 12.44
C LYS A 54 8.01 -2.35 12.51
N ALA A 55 7.04 -2.57 13.40
CA ALA A 55 6.42 -3.88 13.64
C ALA A 55 5.27 -4.19 12.67
N LEU A 56 4.93 -3.28 11.75
CA LEU A 56 3.90 -3.51 10.74
C LEU A 56 4.17 -4.79 9.95
N THR A 57 3.09 -5.53 9.73
CA THR A 57 3.04 -6.72 8.91
C THR A 57 2.26 -6.45 7.62
N GLU A 58 2.36 -7.36 6.66
CA GLU A 58 1.54 -7.30 5.45
C GLU A 58 0.04 -7.23 5.77
N ASP A 59 -0.43 -7.96 6.79
CA ASP A 59 -1.84 -7.94 7.18
C ASP A 59 -2.29 -6.59 7.75
N ASP A 60 -1.39 -5.82 8.36
CA ASP A 60 -1.70 -4.49 8.86
C ASP A 60 -1.92 -3.50 7.71
N VAL A 61 -1.16 -3.63 6.62
CA VAL A 61 -1.18 -2.68 5.49
C VAL A 61 -2.08 -3.13 4.35
N ALA A 62 -2.38 -4.42 4.22
CA ALA A 62 -3.26 -4.97 3.19
C ALA A 62 -4.60 -4.20 3.09
N PRO A 63 -5.41 -4.06 4.14
CA PRO A 63 -6.70 -3.37 3.98
C PRO A 63 -6.56 -1.89 3.59
N ILE A 64 -5.42 -1.26 3.88
CA ILE A 64 -5.10 0.10 3.42
C ILE A 64 -4.86 0.09 1.90
N TYR A 65 -4.04 -0.85 1.41
CA TYR A 65 -3.76 -1.00 -0.02
C TYR A 65 -5.01 -1.36 -0.82
N GLU A 66 -5.83 -2.28 -0.30
CA GLU A 66 -7.08 -2.70 -0.92
C GLU A 66 -8.02 -1.51 -1.12
N LYS A 67 -8.23 -0.71 -0.07
CA LYS A 67 -9.14 0.43 -0.11
C LYS A 67 -8.60 1.60 -0.94
N ASN A 68 -7.33 1.96 -0.74
CA ASN A 68 -6.80 3.21 -1.26
C ASN A 68 -6.28 3.10 -2.69
N TYR A 69 -6.02 1.88 -3.18
CA TYR A 69 -5.40 1.66 -4.48
C TYR A 69 -6.17 0.62 -5.29
N TRP A 70 -6.19 -0.64 -4.86
CA TRP A 70 -6.80 -1.76 -5.60
C TRP A 70 -8.27 -1.48 -5.97
N GLY A 71 -9.09 -1.13 -4.98
CA GLY A 71 -10.50 -0.83 -5.17
C GLY A 71 -10.72 0.44 -5.98
N ARG A 72 -9.82 1.43 -5.89
CA ARG A 72 -9.93 2.70 -6.63
C ARG A 72 -9.69 2.56 -8.12
N VAL A 73 -8.84 1.61 -8.52
CA VAL A 73 -8.59 1.30 -9.94
C VAL A 73 -9.49 0.18 -10.46
N HIS A 74 -10.46 -0.27 -9.66
CA HIS A 74 -11.36 -1.37 -9.98
C HIS A 74 -10.63 -2.64 -10.44
N ALA A 75 -9.50 -2.97 -9.80
CA ALA A 75 -8.63 -4.07 -10.21
C ALA A 75 -9.35 -5.44 -10.21
N ASP A 76 -10.39 -5.63 -9.38
CA ASP A 76 -11.25 -6.82 -9.41
C ASP A 76 -11.93 -7.09 -10.76
N ASN A 77 -12.06 -6.05 -11.61
CA ASN A 77 -12.69 -6.14 -12.93
C ASN A 77 -11.67 -6.32 -14.06
N LEU A 78 -10.38 -6.34 -13.74
CA LEU A 78 -9.31 -6.46 -14.73
C LEU A 78 -8.92 -7.93 -14.93
N PRO A 79 -8.44 -8.32 -16.12
CA PRO A 79 -7.79 -9.60 -16.32
C PRO A 79 -6.56 -9.76 -15.44
N ALA A 80 -6.25 -11.00 -15.06
CA ALA A 80 -5.02 -11.34 -14.35
C ALA A 80 -3.78 -10.84 -15.10
N GLY A 81 -2.83 -10.26 -14.38
CA GLY A 81 -1.64 -9.59 -14.90
C GLY A 81 -1.87 -8.11 -15.19
N LEU A 82 -3.02 -7.73 -15.76
CA LEU A 82 -3.37 -6.31 -15.93
C LEU A 82 -3.76 -5.67 -14.60
N ASP A 83 -4.42 -6.45 -13.72
CA ASP A 83 -4.69 -6.09 -12.34
C ASP A 83 -3.42 -5.64 -11.58
N LEU A 84 -2.35 -6.42 -11.65
CA LEU A 84 -1.05 -6.08 -11.05
C LEU A 84 -0.45 -4.82 -11.67
N CYS A 85 -0.39 -4.71 -13.00
CA CYS A 85 0.20 -3.55 -13.66
C CYS A 85 -0.53 -2.23 -13.34
N VAL A 86 -1.86 -2.24 -13.35
CA VAL A 86 -2.66 -1.05 -13.04
C VAL A 86 -2.58 -0.73 -11.53
N PHE A 87 -2.57 -1.75 -10.68
CA PHE A 87 -2.40 -1.57 -9.25
C PHE A 87 -1.03 -0.96 -8.91
N ASP A 88 0.06 -1.53 -9.40
CA ASP A 88 1.42 -1.02 -9.24
C ASP A 88 1.55 0.44 -9.73
N PHE A 89 1.03 0.72 -10.93
CA PHE A 89 1.03 2.07 -11.47
C PHE A 89 0.18 3.03 -10.61
N GLY A 90 -0.93 2.55 -10.06
CA GLY A 90 -1.77 3.31 -9.13
C GLY A 90 -1.07 3.65 -7.81
N VAL A 91 -0.24 2.72 -7.28
CA VAL A 91 0.59 2.94 -6.09
C VAL A 91 1.67 3.97 -6.38
N ASN A 92 2.39 3.83 -7.49
CA ASN A 92 3.55 4.65 -7.84
C ASN A 92 3.19 6.05 -8.38
N ALA A 93 2.18 6.13 -9.25
CA ALA A 93 1.84 7.35 -10.00
C ALA A 93 0.52 8.00 -9.55
N GLY A 94 -0.21 7.35 -8.65
CA GLY A 94 -1.52 7.76 -8.14
C GLY A 94 -2.69 7.19 -8.95
N THR A 95 -3.74 6.76 -8.24
CA THR A 95 -4.89 6.03 -8.82
C THR A 95 -5.65 6.81 -9.90
N GLY A 96 -5.66 8.14 -9.85
CA GLY A 96 -6.33 8.96 -10.87
C GLY A 96 -5.64 8.98 -12.24
N ARG A 97 -4.35 8.61 -12.31
CA ARG A 97 -3.64 8.43 -13.59
C ARG A 97 -3.70 7.00 -14.10
N ALA A 98 -3.99 6.05 -13.22
CA ALA A 98 -4.04 4.63 -13.51
C ALA A 98 -5.43 4.16 -13.98
N ALA A 99 -6.49 4.86 -13.55
CA ALA A 99 -7.88 4.55 -13.85
C ALA A 99 -8.33 5.00 -15.25
#